data_AF-A0A914UMN4-F1
#
_entry.id   AF-A0A914UMN4-F1
#
_cell.length_a   1.000
_cell.length_b   1.000
_cell.length_c   1.000
_cell.angle_alpha   90.00
_cell.angle_beta   90.00
_cell.angle_gamma   90.00
#
_symmetry.space_group_name_H-M   'P 1'
#
loop_
_entity.id
_entity.type
_entity.pdbx_description
1 polymer ?
#
loop_
_entity_poly.entity_id
_entity_poly.type
_entity_poly.pdbx_seq_one_letter_code
_entity_poly.pdbx_strand_id
1 'polypeptide(L)'
;MLRSLLLLSLLVAGSSALRSFVDPVVFASSYFDIPSQPQYKWNVSWYPNMPIDHFAYTDSRTFKLRYLINLDNYKPGGPIFFYTGNEGPIDGFANNTGLVWDLSLKFKAAVVFAEHRFYGETLPFGNNSYTNVSNLGYLSSEQALADYAVLIGYLKSTVIPNAANAPVIAFGGSYGGMLAAWFRIKYPHVVVGYDCYLFSLRLVPS
;
A
#
# COMPACT_ATOMS: atom_id res chain seq x y z
N MET A 1 41.69 42.59 -7.82
CA MET A 1 41.31 41.37 -7.07
C MET A 1 40.49 41.69 -5.80
N LEU A 2 39.58 42.67 -5.80
CA LEU A 2 38.81 43.05 -4.59
C LEU A 2 37.30 43.26 -4.82
N ARG A 3 36.76 42.84 -5.97
CA ARG A 3 35.31 42.94 -6.26
C ARG A 3 34.56 41.60 -6.32
N SER A 4 35.26 40.46 -6.39
CA SER A 4 34.62 39.12 -6.36
C SER A 4 34.42 38.54 -4.96
N LEU A 5 34.97 39.16 -3.90
CA LEU A 5 34.84 38.64 -2.53
C LEU A 5 33.61 39.19 -1.77
N LEU A 6 32.97 40.27 -2.23
CA LEU A 6 31.78 40.84 -1.58
C LEU A 6 30.45 40.21 -2.01
N LEU A 7 30.42 39.46 -3.12
CA LEU A 7 29.22 38.73 -3.56
C LEU A 7 29.10 37.34 -2.93
N LEU A 8 30.17 36.82 -2.32
CA LEU A 8 30.14 35.53 -1.64
C LEU A 8 29.75 35.64 -0.14
N SER A 9 29.91 36.82 0.48
CA SER A 9 29.47 37.03 1.87
C SER A 9 27.96 37.25 2.02
N LEU A 10 27.24 37.61 0.96
CA LEU A 10 25.78 37.75 0.96
C LEU A 10 25.02 36.45 0.64
N LEU A 11 25.69 35.40 0.16
CA LEU A 11 25.09 34.06 0.03
C LEU A 11 25.32 33.14 1.25
N VAL A 12 26.22 33.51 2.17
CA VAL A 12 26.44 32.76 3.42
C VAL A 12 25.72 33.40 4.61
N ALA A 13 25.28 34.67 4.50
CA ALA A 13 24.48 35.34 5.53
C ALA A 13 22.95 35.19 5.35
N GLY A 14 22.50 34.36 4.39
CA GLY A 14 21.08 34.06 4.15
C GLY A 14 20.57 32.77 4.81
N SER A 15 21.45 31.97 5.43
CA SER A 15 21.08 30.66 5.99
C SER A 15 20.58 30.71 7.43
N SER A 16 20.48 31.89 8.05
CA SER A 16 20.10 32.03 9.46
C SER A 16 18.66 32.52 9.68
N ALA A 17 17.89 32.74 8.61
CA ALA A 17 16.54 33.29 8.72
C ALA A 17 15.60 32.72 7.65
N LEU A 18 15.30 31.41 7.74
CA LEU A 18 14.07 30.77 7.26
C LEU A 18 14.15 29.25 7.47
N ARG A 19 13.73 28.81 8.65
CA ARG A 19 13.00 27.55 8.94
C ARG A 19 12.97 27.30 10.46
N SER A 20 12.48 28.29 11.20
CA SER A 20 11.86 28.05 12.51
C SER A 20 10.36 27.80 12.29
N PHE A 21 10.07 26.68 11.64
CA PHE A 21 8.82 25.94 11.80
C PHE A 21 9.21 24.48 11.95
N VAL A 22 10.01 24.21 12.98
CA VAL A 22 10.24 22.85 13.46
C VAL A 22 9.22 22.66 14.57
N ASP A 23 8.30 21.74 14.34
CA ASP A 23 7.20 21.41 15.24
C ASP A 23 7.78 21.06 16.62
N PRO A 24 7.35 21.73 17.71
CA PRO A 24 7.91 21.51 19.05
C PRO A 24 7.76 20.06 19.55
N VAL A 25 6.92 19.25 18.90
CA VAL A 25 6.75 17.82 19.19
C VAL A 25 8.02 17.00 18.88
N VAL A 26 8.90 17.46 17.98
CA VAL A 26 10.11 16.70 17.58
C VAL A 26 11.20 16.72 18.66
N PHE A 27 11.20 17.71 19.57
CA PHE A 27 12.29 17.89 20.54
C PHE A 27 12.08 17.18 21.89
N ALA A 28 10.87 16.68 22.17
CA ALA A 28 10.56 15.97 23.41
C ALA A 28 10.81 14.46 23.28
N SER A 29 11.97 14.06 22.75
CA SER A 29 12.44 12.68 22.83
C SER A 29 13.21 12.48 24.14
N SER A 30 12.50 12.55 25.27
CA SER A 30 12.99 12.06 26.56
C SER A 30 12.05 10.96 27.04
N TYR A 31 12.52 9.72 26.96
CA TYR A 31 12.00 8.55 27.68
C TYR A 31 10.46 8.48 27.78
N PHE A 32 9.79 8.35 26.63
CA PHE A 32 8.48 7.70 26.62
C PHE A 32 8.72 6.22 26.37
N ASP A 33 8.29 5.37 27.30
CA ASP A 33 8.13 3.94 27.03
C ASP A 33 7.23 3.82 25.81
N ILE A 34 7.81 3.52 24.65
CA ILE A 34 7.06 3.23 23.43
C ILE A 34 6.20 2.03 23.78
N PRO A 35 4.85 2.17 23.87
CA PRO A 35 4.00 1.01 24.03
C PRO A 35 4.34 0.05 22.90
N SER A 36 4.57 -1.23 23.21
CA SER A 36 4.83 -2.24 22.18
C SER A 36 3.82 -2.04 21.05
N GLN A 37 4.34 -1.90 19.82
CA GLN A 37 3.49 -1.70 18.64
C GLN A 37 2.33 -2.70 18.72
N PRO A 38 1.06 -2.26 18.61
CA PRO A 38 -0.04 -3.21 18.62
C PRO A 38 0.22 -4.23 17.51
N GLN A 39 0.43 -5.49 17.89
CA GLN A 39 0.70 -6.54 16.94
C GLN A 39 -0.61 -6.82 16.20
N TYR A 40 -0.81 -6.15 15.06
CA TYR A 40 -1.95 -6.44 14.23
C TYR A 40 -1.90 -7.91 13.83
N LYS A 41 -3.06 -8.56 13.80
CA LYS A 41 -3.17 -9.97 13.47
C LYS A 41 -3.68 -10.10 12.05
N TRP A 42 -3.04 -10.94 11.25
CA TRP A 42 -3.53 -11.31 9.92
C TRP A 42 -3.14 -12.74 9.61
N ASN A 43 -3.90 -13.35 8.70
CA ASN A 43 -3.54 -14.62 8.10
C ASN A 43 -2.89 -14.36 6.74
N VAL A 44 -1.77 -15.03 6.47
CA VAL A 44 -1.15 -15.01 5.14
C VAL A 44 -1.89 -16.00 4.26
N SER A 45 -2.24 -15.59 3.04
CA SER A 45 -2.92 -16.43 2.06
C SER A 45 -2.44 -16.10 0.65
N TRP A 46 -2.79 -16.97 -0.29
CA TRP A 46 -2.26 -16.91 -1.65
C TRP A 46 -3.38 -17.13 -2.66
N TYR A 47 -3.44 -16.27 -3.68
CA TYR A 47 -4.23 -16.53 -4.87
C TYR A 47 -3.41 -17.39 -5.83
N PRO A 48 -3.84 -18.61 -6.17
CA PRO A 48 -2.97 -19.59 -6.81
C PRO A 48 -2.70 -19.34 -8.30
N ASN A 49 -3.65 -18.70 -9.01
CA ASN A 49 -3.71 -18.71 -10.48
C ASN A 49 -3.76 -17.28 -11.07
N MET A 50 -2.88 -16.37 -10.62
CA MET A 50 -2.82 -15.00 -11.18
C MET A 50 -2.17 -15.04 -12.56
N PRO A 51 -2.79 -14.54 -13.63
CA PRO A 51 -2.15 -14.52 -14.94
C PRO A 51 -0.92 -13.60 -14.91
N ILE A 52 0.15 -14.03 -15.59
CA ILE A 52 1.36 -13.21 -15.72
C ILE A 52 1.06 -11.94 -16.53
N ASP A 53 0.24 -12.08 -17.56
CA ASP A 53 -0.17 -10.99 -18.44
C ASP A 53 -1.70 -10.91 -18.52
N HIS A 54 -2.29 -9.80 -18.10
CA HIS A 54 -3.73 -9.55 -18.21
C HIS A 54 -4.15 -8.98 -19.56
N PHE A 55 -3.20 -8.51 -20.38
CA PHE A 55 -3.46 -7.77 -21.61
C PHE A 55 -3.15 -8.56 -22.88
N ALA A 56 -2.43 -9.68 -22.76
CA ALA A 56 -2.21 -10.63 -23.84
C ALA A 56 -2.96 -11.94 -23.58
N TYR A 57 -3.86 -12.30 -24.50
CA TYR A 57 -4.64 -13.56 -24.41
C TYR A 57 -3.86 -14.81 -24.86
N THR A 58 -2.65 -14.65 -25.38
CA THR A 58 -1.83 -15.75 -25.89
C THR A 58 -1.01 -16.43 -24.80
N ASP A 59 -0.85 -15.79 -23.63
CA ASP A 59 -0.07 -16.34 -22.53
C ASP A 59 -0.98 -16.96 -21.47
N SER A 60 -0.82 -18.26 -21.24
CA SER A 60 -1.58 -19.01 -20.24
C SER A 60 -0.81 -19.21 -18.93
N ARG A 61 0.37 -18.61 -18.78
CA ARG A 61 1.20 -18.75 -17.58
C ARG A 61 0.59 -17.99 -16.41
N THR A 62 0.69 -18.58 -15.22
CA THR A 62 0.18 -18.00 -13.98
C THR A 62 1.22 -18.04 -12.86
N PHE A 63 1.05 -17.18 -11.86
CA PHE A 63 1.84 -17.15 -10.65
C PHE A 63 0.95 -17.02 -9.40
N LYS A 64 1.56 -17.19 -8.22
CA LYS A 64 0.87 -17.03 -6.95
C LYS A 64 0.99 -15.59 -6.45
N LEU A 65 -0.14 -14.95 -6.18
CA LEU A 65 -0.19 -13.61 -5.59
C LEU A 65 -0.38 -13.72 -4.08
N ARG A 66 0.55 -13.18 -3.30
CA ARG A 66 0.44 -13.15 -1.84
C ARG A 66 -0.52 -12.05 -1.40
N TYR A 67 -1.34 -12.34 -0.40
CA TYR A 67 -2.11 -11.32 0.30
C TYR A 67 -2.26 -11.66 1.78
N LEU A 68 -2.45 -10.63 2.59
CA LEU A 68 -2.75 -10.74 4.01
C LEU A 68 -4.23 -10.45 4.20
N ILE A 69 -4.89 -11.20 5.08
CA ILE A 69 -6.32 -11.04 5.35
C ILE A 69 -6.62 -11.10 6.85
N ASN A 70 -7.46 -10.20 7.32
CA ASN A 70 -8.08 -10.28 8.64
C ASN A 70 -9.60 -10.12 8.50
N LEU A 71 -10.34 -11.07 9.08
CA LEU A 71 -11.80 -11.09 9.10
C LEU A 71 -12.36 -11.04 10.53
N ASP A 72 -11.53 -10.86 11.55
CA ASP A 72 -11.95 -10.94 12.96
C ASP A 72 -13.03 -9.88 13.29
N ASN A 73 -12.94 -8.71 12.64
CA ASN A 73 -13.86 -7.60 12.84
C ASN A 73 -14.94 -7.48 11.75
N TYR A 74 -14.88 -8.32 10.72
CA TYR A 74 -15.77 -8.25 9.57
C TYR A 74 -17.17 -8.72 9.93
N LYS A 75 -18.19 -7.94 9.52
CA LYS A 75 -19.58 -8.40 9.53
C LYS A 75 -20.05 -8.68 8.10
N PRO A 76 -20.85 -9.74 7.87
CA PRO A 76 -21.43 -10.03 6.56
C PRO A 76 -22.05 -8.80 5.89
N GLY A 77 -21.61 -8.50 4.66
CA GLY A 77 -22.04 -7.32 3.90
C GLY A 77 -21.32 -6.01 4.26
N GLY A 78 -20.40 -6.04 5.22
CA GLY A 78 -19.52 -4.91 5.54
C GLY A 78 -18.53 -4.59 4.42
N PRO A 79 -17.86 -3.42 4.48
CA PRO A 79 -16.88 -3.04 3.48
C PRO A 79 -15.64 -3.92 3.50
N ILE A 80 -14.93 -3.98 2.38
CA ILE A 80 -13.58 -4.52 2.28
C ILE A 80 -12.61 -3.35 2.19
N PHE A 81 -11.72 -3.24 3.15
CA PHE A 81 -10.59 -2.32 3.11
C PHE A 81 -9.42 -3.03 2.45
N PHE A 82 -9.08 -2.55 1.26
CA PHE A 82 -8.11 -3.18 0.37
C PHE A 82 -6.89 -2.28 0.23
N TYR A 83 -5.79 -2.65 0.85
CA TYR A 83 -4.52 -1.94 0.69
C TYR A 83 -3.82 -2.39 -0.60
N THR A 84 -3.58 -1.45 -1.50
CA THR A 84 -2.80 -1.66 -2.73
C THR A 84 -1.32 -1.63 -2.39
N GLY A 85 -0.73 -2.81 -2.18
CA GLY A 85 0.70 -2.95 -1.91
C GLY A 85 1.56 -2.23 -2.94
N ASN A 86 2.69 -1.70 -2.50
CA ASN A 86 3.57 -0.89 -3.33
C ASN A 86 4.95 -1.55 -3.45
N GLU A 87 6.03 -0.78 -3.48
CA GLU A 87 7.38 -1.25 -3.83
C GLU A 87 8.11 -1.93 -2.67
N GLY A 88 7.49 -2.92 -2.03
CA GLY A 88 8.14 -3.63 -0.93
C GLY A 88 7.35 -4.82 -0.37
N PRO A 89 7.93 -5.52 0.62
CA PRO A 89 7.27 -6.62 1.31
C PRO A 89 6.00 -6.15 2.03
N ILE A 90 4.90 -6.88 1.84
CA ILE A 90 3.58 -6.43 2.29
C ILE A 90 3.43 -6.35 3.82
N ASP A 91 4.16 -7.18 4.58
CA ASP A 91 4.11 -7.17 6.06
C ASP A 91 4.57 -5.85 6.65
N GLY A 92 5.54 -5.20 6.01
CA GLY A 92 6.02 -3.88 6.42
C GLY A 92 4.90 -2.84 6.35
N PHE A 93 4.12 -2.85 5.28
CA PHE A 93 2.99 -1.94 5.13
C PHE A 93 1.85 -2.28 6.09
N ALA A 94 1.55 -3.57 6.30
CA ALA A 94 0.55 -4.00 7.27
C ALA A 94 0.88 -3.54 8.70
N ASN A 95 2.14 -3.63 9.12
CA ASN A 95 2.59 -3.18 10.44
C ASN A 95 2.54 -1.66 10.61
N ASN A 96 2.77 -0.89 9.55
CA ASN A 96 2.90 0.56 9.65
C ASN A 96 1.62 1.33 9.28
N THR A 97 0.61 0.67 8.71
CA THR A 97 -0.65 1.31 8.29
C THR A 97 -1.74 1.15 9.35
N GLY A 98 -1.50 1.72 10.53
CA GLY A 98 -2.41 1.60 11.70
C GLY A 98 -3.84 2.07 11.44
N LEU A 99 -4.00 3.09 10.58
CA LEU A 99 -5.30 3.67 10.26
C LEU A 99 -6.28 2.68 9.63
N VAL A 100 -5.82 1.78 8.75
CA VAL A 100 -6.68 0.77 8.13
C VAL A 100 -7.25 -0.18 9.20
N TRP A 101 -6.42 -0.56 10.17
CA TRP A 101 -6.82 -1.43 11.29
C TRP A 101 -7.81 -0.73 12.21
N ASP A 102 -7.52 0.51 12.62
CA ASP A 102 -8.39 1.31 13.48
C ASP A 102 -9.78 1.54 12.85
N LEU A 103 -9.82 1.85 11.55
CA LEU A 103 -11.07 2.04 10.83
C LEU A 103 -11.84 0.72 10.69
N SER A 104 -11.15 -0.40 10.50
CA SER A 104 -11.81 -1.71 10.32
C SER A 104 -12.71 -2.09 11.50
N LEU A 105 -12.30 -1.73 12.72
CA LEU A 105 -13.07 -1.93 13.95
C LEU A 105 -14.38 -1.13 13.95
N LYS A 106 -14.32 0.12 13.46
CA LYS A 106 -15.46 1.04 13.42
C LYS A 106 -16.46 0.67 12.33
N PHE A 107 -15.96 0.36 11.14
CA PHE A 107 -16.79 0.06 9.96
C PHE A 107 -17.15 -1.42 9.82
N LYS A 108 -16.64 -2.28 10.71
CA LYS A 108 -16.83 -3.75 10.65
C LYS A 108 -16.36 -4.31 9.32
N ALA A 109 -15.20 -3.83 8.88
CA ALA A 109 -14.63 -4.09 7.58
C ALA A 109 -13.76 -5.35 7.58
N ALA A 110 -13.72 -6.05 6.45
CA ALA A 110 -12.65 -7.00 6.16
C ALA A 110 -11.39 -6.23 5.79
N VAL A 111 -10.23 -6.65 6.30
CA VAL A 111 -8.95 -6.01 5.97
C VAL A 111 -8.15 -6.93 5.08
N VAL A 112 -7.71 -6.41 3.94
CA VAL A 112 -6.91 -7.14 2.95
C VAL A 112 -5.73 -6.27 2.55
N PHE A 113 -4.53 -6.82 2.64
CA PHE A 113 -3.32 -6.21 2.07
C PHE A 113 -2.83 -7.09 0.93
N ALA A 114 -2.89 -6.60 -0.31
CA ALA A 114 -2.41 -7.34 -1.47
C ALA A 114 -0.97 -6.96 -1.77
N GLU A 115 -0.08 -7.95 -1.87
CA GLU A 115 1.30 -7.69 -2.26
C GLU A 115 1.37 -7.31 -3.75
N HIS A 116 2.30 -6.42 -4.09
CA HIS A 116 2.51 -6.02 -5.47
C HIS A 116 3.32 -7.07 -6.22
N ARG A 117 2.96 -7.36 -7.48
CA ARG A 117 3.77 -8.23 -8.34
C ARG A 117 5.24 -7.79 -8.36
N PHE A 118 6.15 -8.76 -8.37
CA PHE A 118 7.61 -8.60 -8.26
C PHE A 118 8.13 -8.21 -6.87
N TYR A 119 7.31 -7.79 -5.91
CA TYR A 119 7.80 -7.42 -4.58
C TYR A 119 7.54 -8.50 -3.54
N GLY A 120 8.32 -8.47 -2.46
CA GLY A 120 8.22 -9.42 -1.36
C GLY A 120 8.41 -10.86 -1.82
N GLU A 121 7.40 -11.70 -1.59
CA GLU A 121 7.41 -13.11 -2.01
C GLU A 121 6.58 -13.34 -3.28
N THR A 122 5.91 -12.31 -3.78
CA THR A 122 5.14 -12.34 -5.01
C THR A 122 6.05 -12.14 -6.22
N LEU A 123 6.69 -13.23 -6.65
CA LEU A 123 7.63 -13.24 -7.77
C LEU A 123 7.07 -14.06 -8.94
N PRO A 124 6.58 -13.44 -10.04
CA PRO A 124 5.96 -14.15 -11.15
C PRO A 124 6.83 -15.23 -11.80
N PHE A 125 8.15 -15.05 -11.79
CA PHE A 125 9.12 -16.00 -12.31
C PHE A 125 10.10 -16.50 -11.23
N GLY A 126 9.71 -16.41 -9.95
CA GLY A 126 10.59 -16.75 -8.82
C GLY A 126 11.90 -15.95 -8.87
N ASN A 127 13.03 -16.63 -8.66
CA ASN A 127 14.38 -16.03 -8.70
C ASN A 127 14.73 -15.44 -10.09
N ASN A 128 14.03 -15.84 -11.15
CA ASN A 128 14.24 -15.32 -12.50
C ASN A 128 13.43 -14.06 -12.81
N SER A 129 12.68 -13.51 -11.84
CA SER A 129 11.84 -12.32 -12.07
C SER A 129 12.66 -11.10 -12.48
N TYR A 130 13.91 -11.01 -12.01
CA TYR A 130 14.80 -9.87 -12.25
C TYR A 130 15.94 -10.15 -13.23
N THR A 131 16.02 -11.36 -13.79
CA THR A 131 17.21 -11.78 -14.56
C THR A 131 17.22 -11.24 -15.99
N ASN A 132 16.05 -11.06 -16.60
CA ASN A 132 15.91 -10.65 -18.00
C ASN A 132 14.92 -9.50 -18.17
N VAL A 133 15.19 -8.60 -19.12
CA VAL A 133 14.29 -7.49 -19.49
C VAL A 133 12.92 -8.00 -19.94
N SER A 134 12.86 -9.16 -20.60
CA SER A 134 11.60 -9.80 -21.00
C SER A 134 10.74 -10.23 -19.80
N ASN A 135 11.34 -10.64 -18.69
CA ASN A 135 10.61 -10.99 -17.47
C ASN A 135 10.20 -9.72 -16.71
N LEU A 136 11.08 -8.71 -16.67
CA LEU A 136 10.76 -7.40 -16.07
C LEU A 136 9.68 -6.64 -16.84
N GLY A 137 9.44 -6.96 -18.11
CA GLY A 137 8.38 -6.34 -18.91
C GLY A 137 6.98 -6.49 -18.34
N TYR A 138 6.76 -7.45 -17.43
CA TYR A 138 5.47 -7.65 -16.75
C TYR A 138 5.35 -6.86 -15.42
N LEU A 139 6.39 -6.11 -15.04
CA LEU A 139 6.36 -5.17 -13.92
C LEU A 139 5.84 -3.82 -14.40
N SER A 140 4.52 -3.65 -14.35
CA SER A 140 3.88 -2.36 -14.62
C SER A 140 2.73 -2.11 -13.65
N SER A 141 2.38 -0.83 -13.48
CA SER A 141 1.26 -0.41 -12.65
C SER A 141 -0.07 -0.95 -13.17
N GLU A 142 -0.24 -0.99 -14.50
CA GLU A 142 -1.44 -1.46 -15.19
C GLU A 142 -1.69 -2.93 -14.88
N GLN A 143 -0.64 -3.75 -14.94
CA GLN A 143 -0.72 -5.17 -14.63
C GLN A 143 -1.02 -5.39 -13.13
N ALA A 144 -0.41 -4.60 -12.24
CA ALA A 144 -0.69 -4.67 -10.81
C ALA A 144 -2.14 -4.28 -10.46
N LEU A 145 -2.69 -3.26 -11.11
CA LEU A 145 -4.11 -2.89 -10.95
C LEU A 145 -5.04 -4.01 -11.42
N ALA A 146 -4.69 -4.70 -12.51
CA ALA A 146 -5.45 -5.85 -12.98
C ALA A 146 -5.36 -7.03 -12.00
N ASP A 147 -4.20 -7.28 -11.39
CA ASP A 147 -4.05 -8.28 -10.32
C ASP A 147 -5.02 -8.01 -9.15
N TYR A 148 -5.10 -6.76 -8.70
CA TYR A 148 -5.98 -6.37 -7.62
C TYR A 148 -7.45 -6.56 -7.98
N ALA A 149 -7.85 -6.25 -9.22
CA ALA A 149 -9.21 -6.48 -9.68
C ALA A 149 -9.59 -7.97 -9.64
N VAL A 150 -8.72 -8.84 -10.15
CA VAL A 150 -8.93 -10.30 -10.14
C VAL A 150 -8.95 -10.84 -8.71
N LEU A 151 -8.02 -10.38 -7.87
CA LEU A 151 -7.96 -10.79 -6.47
C LEU A 151 -9.23 -10.40 -5.71
N ILE A 152 -9.74 -9.17 -5.87
CA ILE A 152 -10.98 -8.73 -5.23
C ILE A 152 -12.17 -9.58 -5.68
N GLY A 153 -12.24 -9.91 -6.98
CA GLY A 153 -13.26 -10.83 -7.50
C GLY A 153 -13.25 -12.17 -6.77
N TYR A 154 -12.07 -12.80 -6.67
CA TYR A 154 -11.88 -14.04 -5.93
C TYR A 154 -12.24 -13.93 -4.44
N LEU A 155 -11.82 -12.84 -3.79
CA LEU A 155 -12.09 -12.63 -2.38
C LEU A 155 -13.60 -12.52 -2.11
N LYS A 156 -14.33 -11.79 -2.95
CA LYS A 156 -15.78 -11.61 -2.82
C LYS A 156 -16.57 -12.89 -3.11
N SER A 157 -16.11 -13.71 -4.07
CA SER A 157 -16.83 -14.91 -4.47
C SER A 157 -16.55 -16.10 -3.57
N THR A 158 -15.33 -16.21 -3.05
CA THR A 158 -14.82 -17.49 -2.51
C THR A 158 -14.33 -17.40 -1.08
N VAL A 159 -13.71 -16.29 -0.68
CA VAL A 159 -12.98 -16.20 0.61
C VAL A 159 -13.80 -15.49 1.69
N ILE A 160 -14.43 -14.37 1.35
CA ILE A 160 -15.12 -13.52 2.31
C ILE A 160 -16.61 -13.83 2.28
N PRO A 161 -17.21 -14.27 3.40
CA PRO A 161 -18.61 -14.68 3.41
C PRO A 161 -19.53 -13.48 3.15
N ASN A 162 -20.55 -13.69 2.31
CA ASN A 162 -21.57 -12.68 1.95
C ASN A 162 -20.98 -11.36 1.43
N ALA A 163 -19.86 -11.41 0.71
CA ALA A 163 -19.16 -10.23 0.21
C ALA A 163 -19.44 -9.90 -1.27
N ALA A 164 -20.35 -10.62 -1.94
CA ALA A 164 -20.67 -10.39 -3.35
C ALA A 164 -20.98 -8.91 -3.67
N ASN A 165 -21.75 -8.25 -2.79
CA ASN A 165 -22.12 -6.84 -2.91
C ASN A 165 -21.36 -5.93 -1.95
N ALA A 166 -20.32 -6.43 -1.26
CA ALA A 166 -19.56 -5.63 -0.30
C ALA A 166 -18.86 -4.47 -1.02
N PRO A 167 -18.98 -3.22 -0.52
CA PRO A 167 -18.23 -2.10 -1.08
C PRO A 167 -16.74 -2.27 -0.79
N VAL A 168 -15.89 -1.95 -1.77
CA VAL A 168 -14.43 -2.02 -1.60
C VAL A 168 -13.87 -0.62 -1.57
N ILE A 169 -13.07 -0.32 -0.55
CA ILE A 169 -12.34 0.94 -0.41
C ILE A 169 -10.85 0.64 -0.56
N ALA A 170 -10.21 1.29 -1.54
CA ALA A 170 -8.78 1.14 -1.77
C ALA A 170 -7.99 2.06 -0.84
N PHE A 171 -6.92 1.55 -0.23
CA PHE A 171 -6.01 2.32 0.62
C PHE A 171 -4.59 2.21 0.07
N GLY A 172 -3.82 3.28 0.19
CA GLY A 172 -2.40 3.23 -0.10
C GLY A 172 -1.66 4.49 0.31
N GLY A 173 -0.34 4.35 0.50
CA GLY A 173 0.57 5.46 0.74
C GLY A 173 1.68 5.54 -0.31
N SER A 174 2.18 6.73 -0.59
CA SER A 174 3.20 6.97 -1.64
C SER A 174 2.74 6.41 -3.01
N TYR A 175 3.53 5.57 -3.68
CA TYR A 175 3.09 4.85 -4.89
C TYR A 175 1.86 3.97 -4.67
N GLY A 176 1.71 3.37 -3.49
CA GLY A 176 0.48 2.67 -3.13
C GLY A 176 -0.74 3.61 -3.16
N GLY A 177 -0.57 4.87 -2.77
CA GLY A 177 -1.62 5.89 -2.88
C GLY A 177 -1.95 6.24 -4.33
N MET A 178 -0.92 6.32 -5.18
CA MET A 178 -1.10 6.48 -6.64
C MET A 178 -1.87 5.29 -7.23
N LEU A 179 -1.50 4.06 -6.85
CA LEU A 179 -2.20 2.84 -7.24
C LEU A 179 -3.65 2.88 -6.77
N ALA A 180 -3.94 3.22 -5.51
CA ALA A 180 -5.30 3.32 -5.00
C ALA A 180 -6.15 4.33 -5.80
N ALA A 181 -5.59 5.50 -6.11
CA ALA A 181 -6.25 6.52 -6.92
C ALA A 181 -6.51 6.03 -8.36
N TRP A 182 -5.49 5.49 -9.03
CA TRP A 182 -5.63 4.94 -10.39
C TRP A 182 -6.58 3.75 -10.42
N PHE A 183 -6.62 2.94 -9.36
CA PHE A 183 -7.51 1.81 -9.25
C PHE A 183 -8.96 2.25 -9.24
N ARG A 184 -9.29 3.30 -8.46
CA ARG A 184 -10.62 3.91 -8.49
C ARG A 184 -10.97 4.47 -9.87
N ILE A 185 -10.02 5.14 -10.54
CA ILE A 185 -10.27 5.76 -11.85
C ILE A 185 -10.51 4.69 -12.93
N LYS A 186 -9.70 3.63 -12.96
CA LYS A 186 -9.71 2.60 -14.01
C LYS A 186 -10.72 1.48 -13.75
N TYR A 187 -10.96 1.14 -12.50
CA TYR A 187 -11.87 0.07 -12.07
C TYR A 187 -12.95 0.59 -11.09
N PRO A 188 -13.75 1.61 -11.47
CA PRO A 188 -14.76 2.20 -10.57
C PRO A 188 -15.90 1.23 -10.22
N HIS A 189 -16.06 0.16 -11.00
CA HIS A 189 -17.01 -0.92 -10.76
C HIS A 189 -16.52 -1.93 -9.70
N VAL A 190 -15.21 -1.97 -9.42
CA VAL A 190 -14.61 -2.85 -8.39
C VAL A 190 -14.48 -2.10 -7.07
N VAL A 191 -13.97 -0.86 -7.12
CA VAL A 191 -13.65 -0.04 -5.95
C VAL A 191 -14.55 1.18 -5.91
N VAL A 192 -15.26 1.39 -4.80
CA VAL A 192 -16.25 2.49 -4.66
C VAL A 192 -15.62 3.82 -4.21
N GLY A 193 -14.43 3.77 -3.62
CA GLY A 193 -13.68 4.94 -3.17
C GLY A 193 -12.24 4.57 -2.84
N TYR A 194 -11.38 5.58 -2.69
CA TYR A 194 -10.00 5.38 -2.30
C TYR A 194 -9.60 6.40 -1.23
N ASP A 195 -8.60 6.04 -0.43
CA ASP A 195 -7.90 6.93 0.46
C ASP A 195 -6.40 6.86 0.18
N CYS A 196 -5.77 8.03 0.09
CA CYS A 196 -4.37 8.21 -0.26
C CYS A 196 -3.70 9.00 0.86
N TYR A 197 -2.84 8.35 1.62
CA TYR A 197 -2.08 9.03 2.68
C TYR A 197 -0.67 9.34 2.22
N LEU A 198 -0.29 10.62 2.32
CA LEU A 198 1.11 11.04 2.29
C LEU A 198 1.65 10.86 3.72
N PHE A 199 2.06 9.65 4.09
CA PHE A 199 2.66 9.32 5.41
C PHE A 199 1.83 9.80 6.63
N SER A 200 0.75 9.10 6.98
CA SER A 200 0.14 9.28 8.31
C SER A 200 0.60 8.15 9.24
N LEU A 201 1.73 8.37 9.91
CA LEU A 201 1.95 7.76 11.22
C LEU A 201 0.77 8.18 12.10
N ARG A 202 0.28 7.27 12.95
CA ARG A 202 -0.79 7.52 13.90
C ARG A 202 -0.45 8.80 14.69
N LEU A 203 -1.20 9.88 14.49
CA LEU A 203 -1.23 10.99 15.44
C LEU A 203 -1.97 10.43 16.66
N VAL A 204 -1.21 9.86 17.59
CA VAL A 204 -1.74 9.52 18.91
C VAL A 204 -2.15 10.86 19.54
N PRO A 205 -3.42 11.07 19.91
CA PRO A 205 -3.78 12.26 20.67
C PRO A 205 -3.01 12.23 21.99
N SER A 206 -2.40 13.37 22.30
CA SER A 206 -1.66 13.69 23.53
C SER A 206 -2.32 13.19 24.80
#